data_AF-A0A6L3F5G8-F1
#
_entry.id   AF-A0A6L3F5G8-F1
#
_cell.length_a   1.000
_cell.length_b   1.000
_cell.length_c   1.000
_cell.angle_alpha   90.00
_cell.angle_beta   90.00
_cell.angle_gamma   90.00
#
_symmetry.space_group_name_H-M   'P 1'
#
loop_
_entity.id
_entity.type
_entity.pdbx_description
1 polymer ?
#
loop_
_entity_poly.entity_id
_entity_poly.type
_entity_poly.pdbx_seq_one_letter_code
_entity_poly.pdbx_strand_id
1 'polypeptide(L)' 'MAEITVTVEHIEGLHARPASLFVQEAQKYQSTIIVINEDRTANAK' A
#
# COMPACT_ATOMS: atom_id res chain seq x y z
N MET A 1 10.14 -7.53 -11.89
CA MET A 1 9.83 -6.71 -10.69
C MET A 1 9.32 -5.38 -11.20
N ALA A 2 8.11 -4.99 -10.80
CA ALA A 2 7.49 -3.72 -11.20
C ALA A 2 7.43 -2.82 -9.96
N GLU A 3 7.75 -1.54 -10.13
CA GLU A 3 7.80 -0.55 -9.06
C GLU A 3 7.15 0.74 -9.57
N ILE A 4 6.44 1.42 -8.67
CA ILE A 4 5.84 2.72 -8.94
C ILE A 4 5.90 3.58 -7.67
N THR A 5 6.25 4.85 -7.83
CA THR A 5 6.18 5.85 -6.77
C THR A 5 4.92 6.69 -6.97
N VAL A 6 4.12 6.82 -5.91
CA VAL A 6 2.89 7.63 -5.91
C VAL A 6 2.84 8.50 -4.66
N THR A 7 2.22 9.66 -4.78
CA THR A 7 1.88 10.51 -3.64
C THR A 7 0.46 10.18 -3.18
N VAL A 8 0.28 9.91 -1.89
CA VAL A 8 -1.06 9.75 -1.33
C VAL A 8 -1.66 11.14 -1.11
N GLU A 9 -2.62 11.53 -1.96
CA GLU A 9 -3.25 12.86 -1.92
C GLU A 9 -4.37 12.97 -0.89
N HIS A 10 -4.83 11.85 -0.33
CA HIS A 10 -5.86 11.86 0.69
C HIS A 10 -5.31 12.52 1.96
N ILE A 11 -6.04 13.49 2.54
CA ILE A 11 -5.57 14.29 3.68
C ILE A 11 -5.27 13.45 4.92
N GLU A 12 -6.07 12.41 5.16
CA GLU A 12 -5.85 11.42 6.23
C GLU A 12 -4.69 10.46 5.88
N GLY A 13 -4.20 10.44 4.65
CA GLY A 13 -3.21 9.46 4.20
C GLY A 13 -3.78 8.04 4.11
N LEU A 14 -2.89 7.05 4.18
CA LEU A 14 -3.22 5.63 4.04
C LEU A 14 -3.47 4.98 5.42
N HIS A 15 -4.55 5.39 6.11
CA HIS A 15 -4.97 4.77 7.37
C HIS A 15 -6.48 4.46 7.39
N ALA A 16 -6.95 3.81 8.46
CA ALA A 16 -8.36 3.46 8.66
C ALA A 16 -9.00 2.81 7.41
N ARG A 17 -10.09 3.39 6.88
CA ARG A 17 -10.83 2.84 5.74
C ARG A 17 -9.98 2.75 4.45
N PRO A 18 -9.28 3.81 4.00
CA PRO A 18 -8.34 3.71 2.87
C PRO A 18 -7.34 2.56 2.99
N ALA A 19 -6.74 2.36 4.17
CA ALA A 19 -5.80 1.27 4.40
C ALA A 19 -6.47 -0.12 4.26
N SER A 20 -7.66 -0.30 4.84
CA SER A 20 -8.40 -1.56 4.70
C SER A 20 -8.72 -1.90 3.24
N LEU A 21 -9.13 -0.89 2.45
CA LEU A 21 -9.40 -1.09 1.02
C LEU A 21 -8.14 -1.45 0.24
N PHE A 22 -7.02 -0.80 0.56
CA PHE A 22 -5.72 -1.11 -0.04
C PHE A 22 -5.28 -2.55 0.24
N VAL A 23 -5.35 -2.99 1.50
CA VAL A 23 -5.01 -4.37 1.89
C VAL A 23 -5.93 -5.38 1.23
N GLN A 24 -7.24 -5.12 1.19
CA GLN A 24 -8.22 -5.98 0.53
C GLN A 24 -7.93 -6.14 -0.98
N GLU A 25 -7.53 -5.06 -1.66
CA GLU A 25 -7.17 -5.15 -3.07
C GLU A 25 -5.86 -5.93 -3.26
N ALA A 26 -4.84 -5.66 -2.44
CA ALA A 26 -3.56 -6.35 -2.48
C ALA A 26 -3.69 -7.87 -2.28
N GLN A 27 -4.60 -8.30 -1.40
CA GLN A 27 -4.85 -9.73 -1.11
C GLN A 27 -5.42 -10.51 -2.30
N LYS A 28 -6.00 -9.85 -3.32
CA LYS A 28 -6.52 -10.53 -4.53
C LYS A 28 -5.42 -11.09 -5.42
N TYR A 29 -4.19 -10.62 -5.27
CA TYR A 29 -3.06 -11.02 -6.11
C TYR A 29 -2.20 -12.06 -5.39
N GLN A 30 -1.62 -13.00 -6.13
CA GLN A 30 -0.69 -13.99 -5.54
C GLN A 30 0.70 -13.38 -5.26
N SER A 31 1.10 -12.36 -6.02
CA SER A 31 2.40 -11.67 -5.88
C SER A 31 2.62 -11.10 -4.48
N THR A 32 3.86 -11.11 -4.00
CA THR A 32 4.24 -10.32 -2.81
C THR A 32 4.21 -8.84 -3.18
N ILE A 33 3.50 -8.04 -2.40
CA ILE A 33 3.37 -6.59 -2.59
C ILE A 33 3.96 -5.92 -1.36
N ILE A 34 4.89 -5.00 -1.58
CA ILE A 34 5.62 -4.27 -0.53
C ILE A 34 5.29 -2.79 -0.68
N VAL A 35 5.04 -2.12 0.46
CA VAL A 35 4.94 -0.65 0.53
C VAL A 35 6.17 -0.12 1.21
N ILE A 36 6.76 0.91 0.61
CA ILE A 36 7.89 1.65 1.17
C ILE A 36 7.46 3.11 1.35
N ASN A 37 7.66 3.65 2.55
CA ASN A 37 7.43 5.05 2.85
C ASN A 37 8.63 5.56 3.65
N GLU A 38 9.42 6.43 3.02
CA GLU A 38 10.71 6.87 3.55
C GLU A 38 11.58 5.65 3.93
N ASP A 39 11.92 5.50 5.21
CA ASP A 39 12.75 4.41 5.72
C ASP A 39 11.95 3.19 6.19
N ARG A 40 10.61 3.21 6.03
CA ARG A 40 9.72 2.15 6.51
C ARG A 40 9.29 1.25 5.37
N THR A 41 9.35 -0.05 5.62
CA THR A 41 8.91 -1.10 4.68
C THR A 41 7.86 -1.97 5.35
N ALA A 42 6.77 -2.26 4.65
CA ALA A 42 5.70 -3.13 5.13
C ALA A 42 5.19 -4.07 4.03
N ASN A 43 4.67 -5.23 4.42
CA ASN A 43 3.86 -6.06 3.53
C ASN A 43 2.50 -5.38 3.34
N ALA A 44 2.04 -5.30 2.10
CA ALA A 44 0.75 -4.68 1.75
C ALA A 44 -0.47 -5.57 2.04
N LYS A 45 -0.27 -6.83 2.44
CA LYS A 45 -1.31 -7.82 2.72
C LYS A 45 -1.45 -8.12 4.20
#